data_AF-A0A4Q4BLA1-F1
#
_entry.id   AF-A0A4Q4BLA1-F1
#
_cell.length_a   1.000
_cell.length_b   1.000
_cell.length_c   1.000
_cell.angle_alpha   90.00
_cell.angle_beta   90.00
_cell.angle_gamma   90.00
#
_symmetry.space_group_name_H-M   'P 1'
#
loop_
_entity.id
_entity.type
_entity.pdbx_description
1 polymer ?
#
loop_
_entity_poly.entity_id
_entity_poly.type
_entity_poly.pdbx_seq_one_letter_code
_entity_poly.pdbx_strand_id
1 'polypeptide(L)'
;MIPDPANFLRSLFDRAVEVADPMRSLAGFLPEKPTGRVLVIGAGKASARMAEAVEAAWGPCDGLVITRYGYGRPCKGIEIVEAAHPVPDQAGVDATQRMLGLLKDLTADDFVLALISGGASALLCAPAQGMTLAEKQQVNAALLASGAPIVAMNTVRKHLSQVKGGQLSAAAYPAKLLALMISDVPGDDPAFIGSGPTVGDAT
;
A
#
# COMPACT_ATOMS: atom_id res chain seq x y z
N MET A 1 32.47 -19.60 -22.98
CA MET A 1 32.74 -18.24 -22.47
C MET A 1 31.61 -17.36 -22.95
N ILE A 2 30.95 -16.57 -22.08
CA ILE A 2 29.89 -15.66 -22.53
C ILE A 2 30.57 -14.58 -23.41
N PRO A 3 30.18 -14.42 -24.69
CA PRO A 3 30.90 -13.56 -25.64
C PRO A 3 30.91 -12.09 -25.23
N ASP A 4 29.85 -11.65 -24.56
CA ASP A 4 29.69 -10.30 -24.03
C ASP A 4 29.04 -10.37 -22.63
N PRO A 5 29.85 -10.50 -21.56
CA PRO A 5 29.35 -10.62 -20.21
C PRO A 5 28.55 -9.39 -19.75
N ALA A 6 28.90 -8.18 -20.21
CA ALA A 6 28.24 -6.96 -19.79
C ALA A 6 26.80 -6.90 -20.32
N ASN A 7 26.61 -7.15 -21.62
CA ASN A 7 25.28 -7.19 -22.21
C ASN A 7 24.44 -8.35 -21.67
N PHE A 8 25.06 -9.51 -21.43
CA PHE A 8 24.35 -10.63 -20.79
C PHE A 8 23.85 -10.26 -19.38
N LEU A 9 24.70 -9.73 -18.50
CA LEU A 9 24.30 -9.31 -17.16
C LEU A 9 23.25 -8.20 -17.19
N ARG A 10 23.38 -7.25 -18.12
CA ARG A 10 22.37 -6.20 -18.31
C ARG A 10 21.01 -6.77 -18.71
N SER A 11 20.99 -7.75 -19.62
CA SER A 11 19.74 -8.40 -20.04
C SER A 11 19.05 -9.15 -18.88
N LEU A 12 19.81 -9.76 -17.98
CA LEU A 12 19.28 -10.40 -16.78
C LEU A 12 18.68 -9.39 -15.81
N PHE A 13 19.36 -8.24 -15.61
CA PHE A 13 18.84 -7.15 -14.80
C PHE A 13 17.55 -6.56 -15.40
N ASP A 14 17.54 -6.25 -16.70
CA ASP A 14 16.37 -5.69 -17.37
C ASP A 14 15.18 -6.67 -17.28
N ARG A 15 15.44 -7.97 -17.43
CA ARG A 15 14.41 -9.01 -17.24
C ARG A 15 13.89 -9.05 -15.80
N ALA A 16 14.76 -8.89 -14.80
CA ALA A 16 14.35 -8.86 -13.40
C ALA A 16 13.47 -7.63 -13.08
N VAL A 17 13.82 -6.45 -13.62
CA VAL A 17 13.02 -5.23 -13.48
C VAL A 17 11.68 -5.38 -14.19
N GLU A 18 11.69 -5.97 -15.39
CA GLU A 18 10.51 -6.21 -16.21
C GLU A 18 9.46 -7.07 -15.50
N VAL A 19 9.87 -8.17 -14.86
CA VAL A 19 8.94 -9.05 -14.14
C VAL A 19 8.41 -8.43 -12.85
N ALA A 20 9.13 -7.46 -12.28
CA ALA A 20 8.70 -6.70 -11.09
C ALA A 20 7.81 -5.49 -11.44
N ASP A 21 7.65 -5.14 -12.72
CA ASP A 21 6.81 -4.03 -13.15
C ASP A 21 5.32 -4.38 -12.98
N PRO A 22 4.53 -3.61 -12.20
CA PRO A 22 3.10 -3.83 -12.05
C PRO A 22 2.34 -3.90 -13.38
N MET A 23 2.73 -3.09 -14.37
CA MET A 23 2.06 -3.07 -15.68
C MET A 23 2.21 -4.38 -16.46
N ARG A 24 3.19 -5.21 -16.09
CA ARG A 24 3.50 -6.47 -16.79
C ARG A 24 3.11 -7.71 -16.00
N SER A 25 3.06 -7.59 -14.68
CA SER A 25 2.88 -8.74 -13.77
C SER A 25 1.50 -8.73 -13.08
N LEU A 26 0.97 -7.57 -12.71
CA LEU A 26 -0.17 -7.47 -11.80
C LEU A 26 -1.44 -8.13 -12.34
N ALA A 27 -1.69 -8.01 -13.66
CA ALA A 27 -2.86 -8.59 -14.30
C ALA A 27 -2.96 -10.12 -14.14
N GLY A 28 -1.82 -10.82 -14.04
CA GLY A 28 -1.80 -12.27 -13.83
C GLY A 28 -2.23 -12.71 -12.41
N PHE A 29 -2.29 -11.77 -11.47
CA PHE A 29 -2.72 -12.00 -10.08
C PHE A 29 -4.10 -11.41 -9.79
N LEU A 30 -4.72 -10.73 -10.75
CA LEU A 30 -6.09 -10.25 -10.61
C LEU A 30 -7.08 -11.38 -10.90
N PRO A 31 -8.15 -11.51 -10.10
CA PRO A 31 -9.29 -12.31 -10.52
C PRO A 31 -9.99 -11.65 -11.72
N GLU A 32 -10.95 -12.37 -12.31
CA GLU A 32 -11.96 -11.69 -13.14
C GLU A 32 -12.61 -10.57 -12.32
N LYS A 33 -12.89 -9.43 -12.98
CA LYS A 33 -13.49 -8.28 -12.30
C LYS A 33 -14.81 -8.72 -11.65
N PRO A 34 -14.95 -8.62 -10.32
CA PRO A 34 -16.18 -9.03 -9.64
C PRO A 34 -17.40 -8.28 -10.17
N THR A 35 -18.54 -8.97 -10.24
CA THR A 35 -19.83 -8.35 -10.52
C THR A 35 -20.28 -7.55 -9.30
N GLY A 36 -20.69 -6.30 -9.49
CA GLY A 36 -21.14 -5.43 -8.39
C GLY A 36 -20.14 -4.31 -8.09
N ARG A 37 -20.20 -3.79 -6.86
CA ARG A 37 -19.35 -2.67 -6.44
C ARG A 37 -17.95 -3.17 -6.11
N VAL A 38 -16.97 -2.60 -6.81
CA VAL A 38 -15.54 -2.86 -6.62
C VAL A 38 -14.86 -1.57 -6.18
N LEU A 39 -14.15 -1.62 -5.05
CA LEU A 39 -13.32 -0.51 -4.58
C LEU A 39 -11.85 -0.88 -4.63
N VAL A 40 -11.04 -0.03 -5.28
CA VAL A 40 -9.59 -0.18 -5.30
C VAL A 40 -8.98 0.83 -4.33
N ILE A 41 -8.37 0.32 -3.26
CA ILE A 41 -7.67 1.14 -2.27
C ILE A 41 -6.19 0.82 -2.27
N GLY A 42 -5.34 1.70 -1.77
CA GLY A 42 -3.93 1.36 -1.65
C GLY A 42 -3.02 2.47 -1.23
N ALA A 43 -1.79 2.10 -0.88
CA ALA A 43 -0.74 3.05 -0.53
C ALA A 43 0.65 2.47 -0.81
N GLY A 44 1.56 3.32 -1.27
CA GLY A 44 2.95 2.93 -1.52
C GLY A 44 3.63 3.69 -2.66
N LYS A 45 4.94 3.47 -2.82
CA LYS A 45 5.73 4.04 -3.92
C LYS A 45 5.30 3.53 -5.30
N ALA A 46 4.82 2.29 -5.38
CA ALA A 46 4.38 1.64 -6.61
C ALA A 46 2.85 1.58 -6.76
N SER A 47 2.10 1.94 -5.71
CA SER A 47 0.63 1.77 -5.65
C SER A 47 -0.10 2.47 -6.79
N ALA A 48 0.31 3.69 -7.19
CA ALA A 48 -0.31 4.39 -8.31
C ALA A 48 -0.09 3.67 -9.65
N ARG A 49 1.09 3.07 -9.86
CA ARG A 49 1.38 2.25 -11.06
C ARG A 49 0.63 0.90 -10.99
N MET A 50 0.42 0.37 -9.79
CA MET A 50 -0.44 -0.80 -9.59
C MET A 50 -1.90 -0.47 -9.93
N ALA A 51 -2.39 0.71 -9.55
CA ALA A 51 -3.75 1.18 -9.88
C ALA A 51 -3.94 1.34 -11.39
N GLU A 52 -2.95 1.92 -12.08
CA GLU A 52 -2.92 2.01 -13.54
C GLU A 52 -3.00 0.62 -14.20
N ALA A 53 -2.27 -0.36 -13.67
CA ALA A 53 -2.31 -1.75 -14.16
C ALA A 53 -3.68 -2.42 -13.92
N VAL A 54 -4.33 -2.12 -12.79
CA VAL A 54 -5.69 -2.59 -12.51
C VAL A 54 -6.67 -2.03 -13.52
N GLU A 55 -6.64 -0.72 -13.79
CA GLU A 55 -7.56 -0.14 -14.78
C GLU A 55 -7.26 -0.58 -16.21
N ALA A 56 -6.01 -0.88 -16.55
CA ALA A 56 -5.67 -1.47 -17.84
C ALA A 56 -6.30 -2.87 -18.02
N ALA A 57 -6.47 -3.63 -16.93
CA ALA A 57 -7.07 -4.97 -16.96
C ALA A 57 -8.60 -4.96 -16.80
N TRP A 58 -9.13 -4.11 -15.91
CA TRP A 58 -10.54 -4.10 -15.50
C TRP A 58 -11.35 -2.93 -16.05
N GLY A 59 -10.72 -1.99 -16.75
CA GLY A 59 -11.30 -0.68 -17.06
C GLY A 59 -11.41 0.21 -15.82
N PRO A 60 -12.07 1.39 -15.94
CA PRO A 60 -12.26 2.30 -14.81
C PRO A 60 -12.86 1.61 -13.59
N CYS A 61 -12.32 1.92 -12.42
CA CYS A 61 -12.75 1.39 -11.12
C CYS A 61 -12.85 2.52 -10.11
N ASP A 62 -13.81 2.45 -9.18
CA ASP A 62 -13.90 3.41 -8.09
C ASP A 62 -12.81 3.12 -7.04
N GLY A 63 -12.26 4.16 -6.42
CA GLY A 63 -11.23 3.95 -5.42
C GLY A 63 -10.36 5.15 -5.11
N LEU A 64 -9.43 4.96 -4.18
CA LEU A 64 -8.44 5.96 -3.78
C LEU A 64 -7.11 5.27 -3.49
N VAL A 65 -6.04 5.72 -4.16
CA VAL A 65 -4.69 5.21 -3.96
C VAL A 65 -3.74 6.35 -3.62
N ILE A 66 -2.95 6.16 -2.55
CA ILE A 66 -1.99 7.15 -2.07
C ILE A 66 -0.59 6.81 -2.55
N THR A 67 0.11 7.76 -3.17
CA THR A 67 1.51 7.62 -3.57
C THR A 67 2.34 8.83 -3.16
N ARG A 68 3.64 8.83 -3.49
CA ARG A 68 4.55 9.95 -3.18
C ARG A 68 4.42 11.08 -4.20
N TYR A 69 4.69 12.32 -3.78
CA TYR A 69 4.71 13.49 -4.67
C TYR A 69 5.54 13.30 -5.94
N GLY A 70 4.95 13.65 -7.08
CA GLY A 70 5.55 13.51 -8.42
C GLY A 70 5.44 12.11 -9.03
N TYR A 71 4.66 11.20 -8.43
CA TYR A 71 4.49 9.82 -8.89
C TYR A 71 3.03 9.47 -9.21
N GLY A 72 2.16 10.48 -9.28
CA GLY A 72 0.79 10.35 -9.77
C GLY A 72 0.72 9.63 -11.11
N ARG A 73 -0.44 9.00 -11.36
CA ARG A 73 -0.70 8.23 -12.59
C ARG A 73 -2.05 8.63 -13.17
N PRO A 74 -2.22 8.57 -14.50
CA PRO A 74 -3.44 9.01 -15.18
C PRO A 74 -4.54 7.94 -15.11
N CYS A 75 -4.96 7.58 -13.90
CA CYS A 75 -6.12 6.71 -13.69
C CYS A 75 -7.41 7.47 -14.05
N LYS A 76 -8.42 6.74 -14.55
CA LYS A 76 -9.69 7.28 -15.05
C LYS A 76 -10.77 7.31 -13.99
N GLY A 77 -10.85 6.27 -13.16
CA GLY A 77 -11.80 6.15 -12.05
C GLY A 77 -11.12 6.21 -10.69
N ILE A 78 -9.98 5.53 -10.53
CA ILE A 78 -9.27 5.49 -9.24
C ILE A 78 -8.64 6.86 -8.97
N GLU A 79 -8.99 7.49 -7.86
CA GLU A 79 -8.38 8.74 -7.45
C GLU A 79 -6.95 8.49 -6.96
N ILE A 80 -5.98 9.19 -7.55
CA ILE A 80 -4.59 9.16 -7.10
C ILE A 80 -4.29 10.40 -6.26
N VAL A 81 -3.99 10.20 -4.98
CA VAL A 81 -3.56 11.27 -4.07
C VAL A 81 -2.07 11.15 -3.80
N GLU A 82 -1.38 12.29 -3.82
CA GLU A 82 0.04 12.36 -3.49
C GLU A 82 0.26 12.87 -2.05
N ALA A 83 1.19 12.26 -1.34
CA ALA A 83 1.53 12.57 0.05
C ALA A 83 3.03 12.40 0.33
N ALA A 84 3.47 12.82 1.52
CA ALA A 84 4.88 12.77 1.88
C ALA A 84 5.37 11.38 2.27
N HIS A 85 6.60 11.08 1.85
CA HIS A 85 7.40 9.93 2.26
C HIS A 85 8.88 10.36 2.26
N PRO A 86 9.70 10.01 3.28
CA PRO A 86 9.47 8.97 4.28
C PRO A 86 8.77 9.42 5.57
N VAL A 87 8.59 10.73 5.77
CA VAL A 87 7.89 11.28 6.94
C VAL A 87 6.45 11.62 6.51
N PRO A 88 5.41 11.13 7.22
CA PRO A 88 4.02 11.39 6.85
C PRO A 88 3.66 12.87 6.98
N ASP A 89 2.74 13.36 6.16
CA ASP A 89 2.20 14.73 6.21
C ASP A 89 0.67 14.73 6.30
N GLN A 90 0.09 15.94 6.31
CA GLN A 90 -1.36 16.11 6.43
C GLN A 90 -2.11 15.57 5.21
N ALA A 91 -1.55 15.69 3.99
CA ALA A 91 -2.16 15.14 2.78
C ALA A 91 -2.36 13.62 2.89
N GLY A 92 -1.36 12.90 3.41
CA GLY A 92 -1.48 11.46 3.69
C GLY A 92 -2.55 11.13 4.75
N VAL A 93 -2.69 11.98 5.77
CA VAL A 93 -3.74 11.83 6.80
C VAL A 93 -5.13 12.01 6.20
N ASP A 94 -5.35 13.10 5.48
CA ASP A 94 -6.64 13.43 4.89
C ASP A 94 -7.06 12.38 3.86
N ALA A 95 -6.12 11.93 3.02
CA ALA A 95 -6.35 10.87 2.04
C ALA A 95 -6.70 9.54 2.70
N THR A 96 -6.01 9.18 3.79
CA THR A 96 -6.30 7.95 4.54
C THR A 96 -7.68 8.02 5.20
N GLN A 97 -8.09 9.17 5.73
CA GLN A 97 -9.43 9.33 6.30
C GLN A 97 -10.53 9.24 5.24
N ARG A 98 -10.30 9.80 4.04
CA ARG A 98 -11.20 9.65 2.90
C ARG A 98 -11.30 8.20 2.45
N MET A 99 -10.17 7.48 2.38
CA MET A 99 -10.14 6.05 2.07
C MET A 99 -10.97 5.25 3.08
N LEU A 100 -10.81 5.50 4.39
CA LEU A 100 -11.63 4.88 5.42
C LEU A 100 -13.12 5.22 5.25
N GLY A 101 -13.44 6.44 4.81
CA GLY A 101 -14.81 6.84 4.46
C GLY A 101 -15.39 6.02 3.31
N LEU A 102 -14.60 5.67 2.29
CA LEU A 102 -15.04 4.81 1.17
C LEU A 102 -15.34 3.38 1.61
N LEU A 103 -14.68 2.91 2.67
CA LEU A 103 -14.87 1.58 3.24
C LEU A 103 -16.06 1.49 4.20
N LYS A 104 -16.66 2.63 4.57
CA LYS A 104 -17.88 2.63 5.38
C LYS A 104 -19.05 2.05 4.60
N ASP A 105 -19.93 1.37 5.33
CA ASP A 105 -21.18 0.82 4.84
C ASP A 105 -21.02 -0.20 3.69
N LEU A 106 -19.84 -0.81 3.59
CA LEU A 106 -19.67 -1.97 2.72
C LEU A 106 -20.44 -3.18 3.25
N THR A 107 -20.80 -4.06 2.34
CA THR A 107 -21.58 -5.27 2.56
C THR A 107 -20.78 -6.50 2.12
N ALA A 108 -21.27 -7.69 2.45
CA ALA A 108 -20.61 -8.94 2.05
C ALA A 108 -20.61 -9.18 0.53
N ASP A 109 -21.45 -8.46 -0.21
CA ASP A 109 -21.53 -8.52 -1.68
C ASP A 109 -20.54 -7.57 -2.36
N ASP A 110 -19.89 -6.68 -1.60
CA ASP A 110 -18.88 -5.75 -2.12
C ASP A 110 -17.49 -6.41 -2.15
N PHE A 111 -16.63 -5.90 -3.05
CA PHE A 111 -15.25 -6.36 -3.17
C PHE A 111 -14.25 -5.21 -3.03
N VAL A 112 -13.20 -5.43 -2.24
CA VAL A 112 -12.11 -4.48 -2.03
C VAL A 112 -10.80 -5.07 -2.55
N LEU A 113 -10.15 -4.37 -3.47
CA LEU A 113 -8.78 -4.66 -3.89
C LEU A 113 -7.82 -3.69 -3.19
N ALA A 114 -6.96 -4.20 -2.31
CA ALA A 114 -5.94 -3.42 -1.62
C ALA A 114 -4.58 -3.54 -2.33
N LEU A 115 -4.02 -2.42 -2.79
CA LEU A 115 -2.74 -2.32 -3.49
C LEU A 115 -1.67 -1.74 -2.56
N ILE A 116 -0.80 -2.59 -2.02
CA ILE A 116 0.20 -2.18 -1.03
C ILE A 116 1.60 -2.33 -1.60
N SER A 117 2.46 -1.34 -1.36
CA SER A 117 3.89 -1.49 -1.68
C SER A 117 4.78 -0.82 -0.63
N GLY A 118 6.09 -0.95 -0.80
CA GLY A 118 7.08 -0.19 -0.03
C GLY A 118 6.73 1.29 0.11
N GLY A 119 6.93 1.85 1.31
CA GLY A 119 6.58 3.23 1.68
C GLY A 119 5.16 3.44 2.22
N ALA A 120 4.29 2.42 2.19
CA ALA A 120 2.93 2.49 2.72
C ALA A 120 2.86 2.90 4.20
N SER A 121 3.86 2.56 5.03
CA SER A 121 3.86 2.93 6.46
C SER A 121 3.75 4.44 6.70
N ALA A 122 4.33 5.26 5.81
CA ALA A 122 4.25 6.72 5.87
C ALA A 122 3.03 7.26 5.09
N LEU A 123 2.76 6.71 3.91
CA LEU A 123 1.69 7.21 3.02
C LEU A 123 0.28 6.89 3.55
N LEU A 124 0.09 5.71 4.15
CA LEU A 124 -1.14 5.29 4.80
C LEU A 124 -1.13 5.70 6.28
N CYS A 125 -1.36 6.99 6.52
CA CYS A 125 -1.24 7.60 7.83
C CYS A 125 -2.60 7.86 8.48
N ALA A 126 -2.96 7.07 9.50
CA ALA A 126 -4.03 7.42 10.42
C ALA A 126 -3.49 7.33 11.85
N PRO A 127 -3.18 8.45 12.53
CA PRO A 127 -2.85 8.47 13.95
C PRO A 127 -3.95 7.83 14.80
N ALA A 128 -3.62 7.21 15.94
CA ALA A 128 -4.61 6.67 16.86
C ALA A 128 -5.54 7.76 17.41
N GLN A 129 -6.71 7.37 17.96
CA GLN A 129 -7.63 8.33 18.56
C GLN A 129 -6.94 9.12 19.69
N GLY A 130 -7.08 10.44 19.68
CA GLY A 130 -6.44 11.33 20.65
C GLY A 130 -4.96 11.64 20.36
N MET A 131 -4.40 11.12 19.26
CA MET A 131 -3.02 11.39 18.83
C MET A 131 -2.99 12.32 17.61
N THR A 132 -2.18 13.36 17.67
CA THR A 132 -1.90 14.25 16.55
C THR A 132 -0.88 13.65 15.59
N LEU A 133 -0.83 14.17 14.35
CA LEU A 133 0.22 13.81 13.39
C LEU A 133 1.62 14.15 13.92
N ALA A 134 1.76 15.30 14.58
CA ALA A 134 3.04 15.74 15.14
C ALA A 134 3.55 14.78 16.22
N GLU A 135 2.69 14.34 17.15
CA GLU A 135 3.05 13.32 18.14
C GLU A 135 3.44 12.00 17.47
N LYS A 136 2.72 11.58 16.43
CA LYS A 136 3.05 10.36 15.69
C LYS A 136 4.43 10.45 15.04
N GLN A 137 4.77 11.59 14.45
CA GLN A 137 6.10 11.85 13.88
C GLN A 137 7.18 11.83 14.96
N GLN A 138 6.94 12.46 16.12
CA GLN A 138 7.88 12.49 17.24
C GLN A 138 8.17 11.10 17.79
N VAL A 139 7.12 10.28 17.99
CA VAL A 139 7.30 8.88 18.43
C VAL A 139 8.14 8.10 17.42
N ASN A 140 7.85 8.24 16.12
CA ASN A 140 8.64 7.55 15.10
C ASN A 140 10.11 8.00 15.08
N ALA A 141 10.37 9.30 15.26
CA ALA A 141 11.73 9.82 15.36
C ALA A 141 12.46 9.27 16.60
N ALA A 142 11.78 9.22 17.76
CA ALA A 142 12.34 8.66 18.99
C ALA A 142 12.63 7.16 18.87
N LEU A 143 11.76 6.39 18.21
CA LEU A 143 11.97 4.97 17.92
C LEU A 143 13.17 4.74 16.99
N LEU A 144 13.39 5.60 16.01
CA LEU A 144 14.56 5.52 15.13
C LEU A 144 15.85 5.87 15.89
N ALA A 145 15.80 6.90 16.73
CA ALA A 145 16.94 7.35 17.53
C ALA A 145 17.35 6.35 18.63
N SER A 146 16.43 5.51 19.11
CA SER A 146 16.72 4.53 20.16
C SER A 146 17.51 3.31 19.68
N GLY A 147 17.63 3.09 18.36
CA GLY A 147 18.25 1.90 17.81
C GLY A 147 17.43 0.61 18.05
N ALA A 148 16.15 0.74 18.39
CA ALA A 148 15.28 -0.40 18.60
C ALA A 148 15.19 -1.28 17.34
N PRO A 149 15.12 -2.63 17.49
CA PRO A 149 14.93 -3.52 16.35
C PRO A 149 13.65 -3.16 15.56
N ILE A 150 13.71 -3.33 14.24
CA ILE A 150 12.59 -2.97 13.34
C ILE A 150 11.26 -3.63 13.73
N VAL A 151 11.31 -4.85 14.27
CA VAL A 151 10.15 -5.60 14.76
C VAL A 151 9.50 -4.85 15.93
N ALA A 152 10.27 -4.46 16.95
CA ALA A 152 9.76 -3.72 18.10
C ALA A 152 9.20 -2.34 17.69
N MET A 153 9.88 -1.65 16.78
CA MET A 153 9.38 -0.39 16.21
C MET A 153 8.05 -0.59 15.47
N ASN A 154 7.90 -1.69 14.72
CA ASN A 154 6.67 -1.99 14.00
C ASN A 154 5.52 -2.30 14.97
N THR A 155 5.76 -3.05 16.04
CA THR A 155 4.76 -3.31 17.09
C THR A 155 4.19 -2.02 17.65
N VAL A 156 5.05 -1.08 18.07
CA VAL A 156 4.59 0.23 18.58
C VAL A 156 3.83 1.01 17.50
N ARG A 157 4.36 1.05 16.27
CA ARG A 157 3.72 1.79 15.17
C ARG A 157 2.35 1.26 14.78
N LYS A 158 2.11 -0.05 14.90
CA LYS A 158 0.80 -0.68 14.67
C LYS A 158 -0.21 -0.20 15.72
N HIS A 159 0.15 -0.26 17.00
CA HIS A 159 -0.69 0.14 18.13
C HIS A 159 -1.01 1.64 18.16
N LEU A 160 -0.20 2.47 17.49
CA LEU A 160 -0.42 3.92 17.36
C LEU A 160 -1.09 4.30 16.02
N SER A 161 -1.82 3.38 15.39
CA SER A 161 -2.45 3.63 14.09
C SER A 161 -3.82 2.99 13.93
N GLN A 162 -4.75 3.70 13.27
CA GLN A 162 -6.09 3.17 12.97
C GLN A 162 -6.15 2.27 11.72
N VAL A 163 -5.04 2.07 11.01
CA VAL A 163 -5.01 1.38 9.69
C VAL A 163 -3.93 0.31 9.56
N LYS A 164 -3.06 0.18 10.56
CA LYS A 164 -1.96 -0.80 10.56
C LYS A 164 -2.37 -2.03 11.37
N GLY A 165 -1.64 -3.14 11.27
CA GLY A 165 -1.94 -4.36 12.04
C GLY A 165 -3.32 -4.95 11.74
N GLY A 166 -3.72 -4.97 10.47
CA GLY A 166 -4.99 -5.54 10.02
C GLY A 166 -6.19 -4.60 10.13
N GLN A 167 -6.01 -3.39 10.64
CA GLN A 167 -7.14 -2.48 10.86
C GLN A 167 -7.73 -1.94 9.55
N LEU A 168 -6.98 -1.89 8.45
CA LEU A 168 -7.55 -1.54 7.13
C LEU A 168 -8.47 -2.64 6.61
N SER A 169 -8.11 -3.92 6.79
CA SER A 169 -9.01 -5.02 6.41
C SER A 169 -10.19 -5.16 7.36
N ALA A 170 -10.01 -4.86 8.65
CA ALA A 170 -11.12 -4.75 9.60
C ALA A 170 -12.11 -3.64 9.19
N ALA A 171 -11.61 -2.49 8.72
CA ALA A 171 -12.45 -1.39 8.22
C ALA A 171 -13.22 -1.75 6.94
N ALA A 172 -12.73 -2.69 6.14
CA ALA A 172 -13.40 -3.16 4.94
C ALA A 172 -14.47 -4.24 5.22
N TYR A 173 -14.45 -4.88 6.38
CA TYR A 173 -15.43 -5.91 6.74
C TYR A 173 -16.86 -5.32 6.79
N PRO A 174 -17.89 -6.00 6.27
CA PRO A 174 -17.94 -7.40 5.81
C PRO A 174 -17.53 -7.68 4.36
N ALA A 175 -17.06 -6.69 3.59
CA ALA A 175 -16.66 -6.93 2.20
C ALA A 175 -15.49 -7.91 2.09
N LYS A 176 -15.46 -8.65 0.98
CA LYS A 176 -14.31 -9.50 0.65
C LYS A 176 -13.13 -8.61 0.23
N LEU A 177 -12.00 -8.77 0.90
CA LEU A 177 -10.77 -8.04 0.58
C LEU A 177 -9.71 -8.97 -0.02
N LEU A 178 -9.14 -8.58 -1.16
CA LEU A 178 -7.92 -9.15 -1.73
C LEU A 178 -6.80 -8.12 -1.64
N ALA A 179 -5.67 -8.48 -1.04
CA ALA A 179 -4.49 -7.62 -1.02
C ALA A 179 -3.44 -8.12 -2.03
N LEU A 180 -3.02 -7.24 -2.95
CA LEU A 180 -1.86 -7.44 -3.80
C LEU A 180 -0.72 -6.57 -3.28
N MET A 181 0.42 -7.19 -3.01
CA MET A 181 1.55 -6.54 -2.36
C MET A 181 2.82 -6.60 -3.20
N ILE A 182 3.56 -5.50 -3.28
CA ILE A 182 4.95 -5.48 -3.79
C ILE A 182 5.88 -5.25 -2.60
N SER A 183 6.64 -6.29 -2.27
CA SER A 183 7.54 -6.30 -1.12
C SER A 183 8.88 -5.65 -1.44
N ASP A 184 9.29 -4.71 -0.58
CA ASP A 184 10.69 -4.29 -0.44
C ASP A 184 11.29 -4.78 0.90
N VAL A 185 10.67 -5.79 1.51
CA VAL A 185 11.04 -6.36 2.82
C VAL A 185 11.71 -7.72 2.61
N PRO A 186 12.92 -7.95 3.14
CA PRO A 186 13.55 -9.27 3.10
C PRO A 186 12.65 -10.35 3.71
N GLY A 187 12.39 -11.43 2.97
CA GLY A 187 11.56 -12.55 3.40
C GLY A 187 10.06 -12.38 3.17
N ASP A 188 9.62 -11.25 2.60
CA ASP A 188 8.25 -11.02 2.11
C ASP A 188 7.12 -11.24 3.13
N ASP A 189 7.40 -11.08 4.42
CA ASP A 189 6.38 -11.18 5.47
C ASP A 189 5.37 -10.02 5.33
N PRO A 190 4.10 -10.32 5.00
CA PRO A 190 3.09 -9.29 4.74
C PRO A 190 2.70 -8.51 6.00
N ALA A 191 2.97 -9.00 7.21
CA ALA A 191 2.76 -8.27 8.45
C ALA A 191 3.74 -7.08 8.61
N PHE A 192 4.86 -7.08 7.87
CA PHE A 192 5.84 -6.00 7.87
C PHE A 192 5.69 -5.04 6.69
N ILE A 193 5.17 -5.50 5.55
CA ILE A 193 4.93 -4.64 4.38
C ILE A 193 3.90 -3.57 4.74
N GLY A 194 4.30 -2.30 4.73
CA GLY A 194 3.42 -1.20 5.13
C GLY A 194 2.97 -1.23 6.59
N SER A 195 3.67 -1.99 7.46
CA SER A 195 3.22 -2.32 8.82
C SER A 195 1.93 -3.14 8.87
N GLY A 196 1.71 -3.99 7.86
CA GLY A 196 0.65 -5.00 7.83
C GLY A 196 -0.76 -4.43 7.89
N PRO A 197 -1.18 -3.49 7.02
CA PRO A 197 -2.50 -2.87 7.12
C PRO A 197 -3.65 -3.87 6.92
N THR A 198 -3.42 -4.96 6.18
CA THR A 198 -4.42 -5.98 5.85
C THR A 198 -4.15 -7.34 6.50
N VAL A 199 -3.14 -7.44 7.37
CA VAL A 199 -2.75 -8.67 8.08
C VAL A 199 -2.91 -8.44 9.57
N GLY A 200 -3.69 -9.30 10.24
CA GLY A 200 -3.97 -9.18 11.67
C GLY A 200 -2.70 -9.15 12.51
N ASP A 201 -2.68 -8.29 13.53
CA ASP A 201 -1.57 -8.22 14.47
C ASP A 201 -1.71 -9.28 15.57
N ALA A 202 -0.62 -10.00 15.86
CA ALA A 202 -0.59 -11.06 16.88
C ALA A 202 0.23 -10.66 18.13
N THR A 203 0.72 -9.41 18.18
CA THR A 203 1.56 -8.87 19.26
C THR A 203 0.78 -8.01 20.23
#